data_AF-A0A1I5TBP5-F1
#
_entry.id   AF-A0A1I5TBP5-F1
#
_cell.length_a   1.000
_cell.length_b   1.000
_cell.length_c   1.000
_cell.angle_alpha   90.00
_cell.angle_beta   90.00
_cell.angle_gamma   90.00
#
_symmetry.space_group_name_H-M   'P 1'
#
loop_
_entity.id
_entity.type
_entity.pdbx_description
1 polymer ?
#
loop_
_entity_poly.entity_id
_entity_poly.type
_entity_poly.pdbx_seq_one_letter_code
_entity_poly.pdbx_strand_id
1 'polypeptide(L)'
;MGKEENRQDIRFVVFFIVFSLVCLCMYGLHRIYGFSLFPDEFGYWASAAKVLGYNFSEVASIGSYYSFGYSLILLPILHLLSDSVLAYRCAVVVNLLLQILSFFILKEIFLKFFLKDKKTVSYVLSGIAVLYPPWVFYVQMTMSEALLFFMFVLVTYLMFRYIEKPGMARGILLALSTVYIYSVHMRTIGVFISVFLMIIFEGIWRFCITTRNWPGYKVIRNVRPYILANAGMIVTITFLIAGFLICTSFKNVITDQLYNSGNINTVYINDYSGQIGKLLELLTIKGFISFLMSITGKLLYFGCATFGLGFIGIYHLLKRVSEKDRFSFFVLMAVSMQFMVMNIYLCRSADFDATRFDLFLHGRYFDFVIPILISLGLYELIKESGGCLKMCLSLLLVVLSGLLSLLAVLMNRTGMRDPHGMLMIGMSYFLDEENVRPAETILFSMIFALLISCIIIAVTHKFKENRNIAIMLVIMIIFVGLSFHACDHFIYRGQSYIYGDLQVADKIDDLRNSGYNGNVVHLYEGGIEYIDTVQFKLRNEKISVEYVEDGSSFDIEALSSNDIVLVDFNSKLKDELSKKYKKNWESGHFDIYYNMVKGEM
;
A
#
# COMPACT_ATOMS: atom_id res chain seq x y z
N MET A 1 -44.14 6.96 -11.48
CA MET A 1 -43.04 7.95 -11.51
C MET A 1 -41.79 7.55 -10.70
N GLY A 2 -41.84 6.72 -9.64
CA GLY A 2 -40.66 6.41 -8.81
C GLY A 2 -39.63 5.37 -9.29
N LYS A 3 -39.53 5.03 -10.58
CA LYS A 3 -38.51 4.08 -11.10
C LYS A 3 -37.48 4.71 -12.06
N GLU A 4 -37.79 5.84 -12.69
CA GLU A 4 -36.87 6.51 -13.63
C GLU A 4 -35.87 7.43 -12.92
N GLU A 5 -36.26 8.09 -11.81
CA GLU A 5 -35.37 8.95 -11.00
C GLU A 5 -34.10 8.21 -10.54
N ASN A 6 -34.22 6.95 -10.14
CA ASN A 6 -33.10 6.17 -9.60
C ASN A 6 -32.01 5.87 -10.67
N ARG A 7 -32.37 5.78 -11.96
CA ARG A 7 -31.41 5.39 -13.01
C ARG A 7 -30.55 6.56 -13.48
N GLN A 8 -31.13 7.76 -13.54
CA GLN A 8 -30.38 8.97 -13.88
C GLN A 8 -29.38 9.32 -12.77
N ASP A 9 -29.81 9.27 -11.51
CA ASP A 9 -28.94 9.49 -10.35
C ASP A 9 -27.74 8.53 -10.32
N ILE A 10 -27.98 7.22 -10.55
CA ILE A 10 -26.90 6.24 -10.60
C ILE A 10 -25.91 6.54 -11.73
N ARG A 11 -26.40 6.92 -12.93
CA ARG A 11 -25.52 7.28 -14.05
C ARG A 11 -24.69 8.51 -13.73
N PHE A 12 -25.30 9.52 -13.11
CA PHE A 12 -24.60 10.72 -12.67
C PHE A 12 -23.52 10.40 -11.64
N VAL A 13 -23.83 9.59 -10.62
CA VAL A 13 -22.85 9.16 -9.60
C VAL A 13 -21.70 8.38 -10.23
N VAL A 14 -21.99 7.42 -11.11
CA VAL A 14 -20.94 6.65 -11.80
C VAL A 14 -20.06 7.56 -12.65
N PHE A 15 -20.67 8.47 -13.44
CA PHE A 15 -19.94 9.43 -14.25
C PHE A 15 -19.04 10.31 -13.38
N PHE A 16 -19.59 10.91 -12.32
CA PHE A 16 -18.85 11.78 -11.41
C PHE A 16 -17.65 11.05 -10.81
N ILE A 17 -17.83 9.84 -10.26
CA ILE A 17 -16.74 9.08 -9.62
C ILE A 17 -15.65 8.73 -10.63
N VAL A 18 -16.02 8.14 -11.78
CA VAL A 18 -15.04 7.73 -12.80
C VAL A 18 -14.33 8.96 -13.36
N PHE A 19 -15.05 10.04 -13.62
CA PHE A 19 -14.48 11.30 -14.09
C PHE A 19 -13.52 11.91 -13.07
N SER A 20 -13.88 11.95 -11.78
CA SER A 20 -12.99 12.43 -10.71
C SER A 20 -11.71 11.60 -10.62
N LEU A 21 -11.79 10.27 -10.66
CA LEU A 21 -10.62 9.40 -10.63
C LEU A 21 -9.69 9.64 -11.84
N VAL A 22 -10.27 9.75 -13.04
CA VAL A 22 -9.51 10.05 -14.26
C VAL A 22 -8.86 11.44 -14.16
N CYS A 23 -9.60 12.47 -13.73
CA CYS A 23 -9.04 13.82 -13.59
C CYS A 23 -7.89 13.88 -12.58
N LEU A 24 -8.04 13.22 -11.43
CA LEU A 24 -7.00 13.13 -10.41
C LEU A 24 -5.73 12.44 -10.96
N CYS A 25 -5.90 11.30 -11.64
CA CYS A 25 -4.78 10.59 -12.28
C CYS A 25 -4.11 11.45 -13.37
N MET A 26 -4.87 11.99 -14.32
CA MET A 26 -4.33 12.76 -15.44
C MET A 26 -3.67 14.08 -14.99
N TYR A 27 -4.17 14.69 -13.91
CA TYR A 27 -3.52 15.85 -13.31
C TYR A 27 -2.12 15.51 -12.78
N GLY A 28 -1.92 14.34 -12.18
CA GLY A 28 -0.58 13.92 -11.74
C GLY A 28 0.32 13.47 -12.87
N LEU A 29 -0.24 12.74 -13.84
CA LEU A 29 0.51 12.00 -14.84
C LEU A 29 1.52 12.84 -15.63
N HIS A 30 1.18 14.09 -15.97
CA HIS A 30 2.08 14.97 -16.73
C HIS A 30 3.28 15.48 -15.93
N ARG A 31 3.23 15.42 -14.59
CA ARG A 31 4.27 15.90 -13.66
C ARG A 31 5.17 14.79 -13.14
N ILE A 32 4.81 13.54 -13.38
CA ILE A 32 5.53 12.36 -12.87
C ILE A 32 6.57 11.94 -13.90
N TYR A 33 7.83 11.85 -13.47
CA TYR A 33 8.99 11.48 -14.27
C TYR A 33 9.61 10.14 -13.83
N GLY A 34 9.35 9.68 -12.60
CA GLY A 34 9.86 8.41 -12.10
C GLY A 34 9.38 8.09 -10.69
N PHE A 35 10.16 7.29 -9.98
CA PHE A 35 9.87 6.85 -8.62
C PHE A 35 9.72 8.02 -7.64
N SER A 36 8.82 7.87 -6.69
CA SER A 36 8.56 8.81 -5.60
C SER A 36 8.91 8.21 -4.24
N LEU A 37 8.83 6.88 -4.10
CA LEU A 37 9.17 6.15 -2.88
C LEU A 37 10.30 5.14 -3.14
N PHE A 38 11.49 5.50 -2.68
CA PHE A 38 12.70 4.71 -2.77
C PHE A 38 12.93 3.89 -1.49
N PRO A 39 13.52 2.68 -1.57
CA PRO A 39 13.78 1.88 -2.78
C PRO A 39 12.57 0.99 -3.18
N ASP A 40 11.43 1.16 -2.51
CA ASP A 40 10.26 0.28 -2.62
C ASP A 40 9.77 0.07 -4.06
N GLU A 41 9.61 1.15 -4.82
CA GLU A 41 9.05 1.07 -6.17
C GLU A 41 9.96 0.30 -7.12
N PHE A 42 11.26 0.60 -7.08
CA PHE A 42 12.26 -0.04 -7.94
C PHE A 42 12.33 -1.54 -7.71
N GLY A 43 12.20 -2.01 -6.46
CA GLY A 43 12.19 -3.45 -6.15
C GLY A 43 11.14 -4.25 -6.94
N TYR A 44 9.97 -3.66 -7.20
CA TYR A 44 8.94 -4.29 -8.04
C TYR A 44 9.35 -4.32 -9.52
N TRP A 45 10.00 -3.28 -10.03
CA TRP A 45 10.48 -3.25 -11.41
C TRP A 45 11.70 -4.15 -11.61
N ALA A 46 12.61 -4.24 -10.65
CA ALA A 46 13.82 -5.05 -10.71
C ALA A 46 13.51 -6.55 -10.93
N SER A 47 12.47 -7.06 -10.26
CA SER A 47 12.01 -8.44 -10.46
C SER A 47 11.49 -8.68 -11.88
N ALA A 48 10.75 -7.72 -12.46
CA ALA A 48 10.30 -7.80 -13.85
C ALA A 48 11.48 -7.70 -14.83
N ALA A 49 12.42 -6.79 -14.55
CA ALA A 49 13.62 -6.56 -15.35
C ALA A 49 14.50 -7.81 -15.43
N LYS A 50 14.66 -8.52 -14.30
CA LYS A 50 15.39 -9.79 -14.26
C LYS A 50 14.79 -10.86 -15.17
N VAL A 51 13.46 -10.98 -15.18
CA VAL A 51 12.77 -11.95 -16.05
C VAL A 51 12.97 -11.62 -17.53
N LEU A 52 13.11 -10.33 -17.87
CA LEU A 52 13.41 -9.88 -19.23
C LEU A 52 14.91 -9.93 -19.59
N GLY A 53 15.77 -10.30 -18.64
CA GLY A 53 17.22 -10.44 -18.85
C GLY A 53 18.04 -9.16 -18.60
N TYR A 54 17.43 -8.09 -18.09
CA TYR A 54 18.16 -6.89 -17.67
C TYR A 54 18.93 -7.13 -16.37
N ASN A 55 20.08 -6.47 -16.22
CA ASN A 55 20.97 -6.65 -15.08
C ASN A 55 20.87 -5.49 -14.10
N PHE A 56 19.89 -5.54 -13.20
CA PHE A 56 19.69 -4.53 -12.14
C PHE A 56 20.19 -5.01 -10.77
N SER A 57 20.95 -6.11 -10.69
CA SER A 57 21.20 -6.78 -9.40
C SER A 57 21.96 -5.91 -8.41
N GLU A 58 23.03 -5.22 -8.83
CA GLU A 58 23.84 -4.41 -7.91
C GLU A 58 23.05 -3.23 -7.34
N VAL A 59 22.34 -2.50 -8.20
CA VAL A 59 21.46 -1.40 -7.77
C VAL A 59 20.31 -1.92 -6.89
N ALA A 60 19.63 -3.00 -7.29
CA ALA A 60 18.54 -3.58 -6.50
C ALA A 60 19.02 -4.10 -5.13
N SER A 61 20.27 -4.52 -5.03
CA SER A 61 20.88 -5.03 -3.78
C SER A 61 21.27 -3.94 -2.79
N ILE A 62 21.19 -2.66 -3.16
CA ILE A 62 21.24 -1.55 -2.20
C ILE A 62 19.97 -1.58 -1.33
N GLY A 63 18.81 -1.77 -1.97
CA GLY A 63 17.50 -1.80 -1.33
C GLY A 63 17.13 -3.14 -0.69
N SER A 64 15.91 -3.21 -0.15
CA SER A 64 15.32 -4.43 0.42
C SER A 64 14.48 -5.20 -0.60
N TYR A 65 14.15 -6.47 -0.30
CA TYR A 65 13.22 -7.24 -1.13
C TYR A 65 11.75 -6.87 -0.84
N TYR A 66 10.96 -6.58 -1.88
CA TYR A 66 9.57 -6.11 -1.78
C TYR A 66 8.51 -7.07 -2.35
N SER A 67 8.87 -8.33 -2.61
CA SER A 67 8.00 -9.31 -3.29
C SER A 67 7.88 -9.11 -4.81
N PHE A 68 7.37 -10.12 -5.53
CA PHE A 68 7.38 -10.17 -7.00
C PHE A 68 5.98 -10.07 -7.65
N GLY A 69 4.89 -10.13 -6.89
CA GLY A 69 3.55 -10.27 -7.47
C GLY A 69 3.08 -9.04 -8.26
N TYR A 70 3.50 -7.83 -7.84
CA TYR A 70 3.22 -6.61 -8.61
C TYR A 70 4.02 -6.57 -9.92
N SER A 71 5.23 -7.13 -9.92
CA SER A 71 6.10 -7.25 -11.10
C SER A 71 5.45 -8.00 -12.25
N LEU A 72 4.51 -8.90 -12.00
CA LEU A 72 3.76 -9.59 -13.06
C LEU A 72 2.90 -8.63 -13.91
N ILE A 73 2.43 -7.54 -13.33
CA ILE A 73 1.72 -6.47 -14.06
C ILE A 73 2.70 -5.55 -14.77
N LEU A 74 3.86 -5.29 -14.17
CA LEU A 74 4.89 -4.39 -14.70
C LEU A 74 5.68 -5.03 -15.86
N LEU A 75 5.84 -6.35 -15.87
CA LEU A 75 6.58 -7.10 -16.89
C LEU A 75 6.12 -6.81 -18.32
N PRO A 76 4.83 -6.92 -18.68
CA PRO A 76 4.40 -6.60 -20.05
C PRO A 76 4.62 -5.12 -20.40
N ILE A 77 4.55 -4.22 -19.41
CA ILE A 77 4.80 -2.78 -19.62
C ILE A 77 6.27 -2.56 -19.95
N LEU A 78 7.18 -3.12 -19.14
CA LEU A 78 8.63 -3.01 -19.34
C LEU A 78 9.09 -3.69 -20.64
N HIS A 79 8.42 -4.76 -21.05
CA HIS A 79 8.71 -5.45 -22.30
C HIS A 79 8.29 -4.62 -23.54
N LEU A 80 7.12 -3.99 -23.50
CA LEU A 80 6.55 -3.27 -24.64
C LEU A 80 7.08 -1.83 -24.77
N LEU A 81 7.42 -1.19 -23.65
CA LEU A 81 7.80 0.22 -23.61
C LEU A 81 9.28 0.37 -23.29
N SER A 82 9.97 1.13 -24.14
CA SER A 82 11.41 1.37 -24.02
C SER A 82 11.77 2.61 -23.23
N ASP A 83 10.89 3.60 -23.26
CA ASP A 83 11.03 4.84 -22.51
C ASP A 83 10.57 4.63 -21.06
N SER A 84 11.44 4.93 -20.10
CA SER A 84 11.19 4.69 -18.67
C SER A 84 10.05 5.56 -18.13
N VAL A 85 9.96 6.82 -18.56
CA VAL A 85 8.90 7.74 -18.13
C VAL A 85 7.54 7.27 -18.62
N LEU A 86 7.44 6.86 -19.88
CA LEU A 86 6.23 6.32 -20.48
C LEU A 86 5.85 4.98 -19.85
N ALA A 87 6.81 4.10 -19.57
CA ALA A 87 6.57 2.84 -18.86
C ALA A 87 6.00 3.09 -17.46
N TYR A 88 6.60 4.02 -16.69
CA TYR A 88 6.12 4.41 -15.38
C TYR A 88 4.69 4.97 -15.43
N ARG A 89 4.44 5.93 -16.33
CA ARG A 89 3.11 6.53 -16.52
C ARG A 89 2.07 5.50 -16.96
N CYS A 90 2.44 4.53 -17.78
CA CYS A 90 1.55 3.44 -18.17
C CYS A 90 1.16 2.58 -16.96
N ALA A 91 2.10 2.28 -16.06
CA ALA A 91 1.81 1.55 -14.82
C ALA A 91 0.87 2.33 -13.88
N VAL A 92 1.03 3.65 -13.76
CA VAL A 92 0.09 4.54 -13.04
C VAL A 92 -1.33 4.47 -13.65
N VAL A 93 -1.44 4.45 -14.99
CA VAL A 93 -2.74 4.26 -15.67
C VAL A 93 -3.33 2.88 -15.38
N VAL A 94 -2.52 1.82 -15.31
CA VAL A 94 -3.00 0.49 -14.90
C VAL A 94 -3.51 0.51 -13.46
N ASN A 95 -2.84 1.20 -12.54
CA ASN A 95 -3.30 1.38 -11.16
C ASN A 95 -4.66 2.10 -11.10
N LEU A 96 -4.88 3.13 -11.94
CA LEU A 96 -6.18 3.79 -12.09
C LEU A 96 -7.27 2.79 -12.56
N LEU A 97 -6.96 1.95 -13.55
CA LEU A 97 -7.91 0.94 -14.02
C LEU A 97 -8.28 -0.06 -12.91
N LEU A 98 -7.31 -0.49 -12.10
CA LEU A 98 -7.54 -1.34 -10.93
C LEU A 98 -8.45 -0.65 -9.89
N GLN A 99 -8.27 0.65 -9.66
CA GLN A 99 -9.13 1.45 -8.77
C GLN A 99 -10.57 1.57 -9.32
N ILE A 100 -10.74 1.80 -10.63
CA ILE A 100 -12.06 1.84 -11.29
C ILE A 100 -12.74 0.46 -11.23
N LEU A 101 -12.01 -0.63 -11.46
CA LEU A 101 -12.56 -1.98 -11.33
C LEU A 101 -12.98 -2.28 -9.89
N SER A 102 -12.20 -1.82 -8.90
CA SER A 102 -12.54 -1.93 -7.48
C SER A 102 -13.87 -1.26 -7.15
N PHE A 103 -14.15 -0.08 -7.72
CA PHE A 103 -15.45 0.60 -7.58
C PHE A 103 -16.61 -0.30 -8.02
N PHE A 104 -16.48 -0.94 -9.19
CA PHE A 104 -17.53 -1.82 -9.71
C PHE A 104 -17.68 -3.14 -8.96
N ILE A 105 -16.65 -3.64 -8.28
CA ILE A 105 -16.76 -4.83 -7.42
C ILE A 105 -17.35 -4.44 -6.06
N LEU A 106 -16.90 -3.32 -5.48
CA LEU A 106 -17.40 -2.80 -4.20
C LEU A 106 -18.90 -2.57 -4.22
N LYS A 107 -19.46 -2.09 -5.34
CA LYS A 107 -20.91 -1.90 -5.43
C LYS A 107 -21.67 -3.21 -5.21
N GLU A 108 -21.15 -4.33 -5.72
CA GLU A 108 -21.78 -5.65 -5.59
C GLU A 108 -21.66 -6.16 -4.15
N ILE A 109 -20.52 -5.91 -3.50
CA ILE A 109 -20.32 -6.19 -2.07
C ILE A 109 -21.31 -5.37 -1.23
N PHE A 110 -21.45 -4.07 -1.49
CA PHE A 110 -22.33 -3.20 -0.71
C PHE A 110 -23.81 -3.44 -0.97
N LEU A 111 -24.21 -3.82 -2.18
CA LEU A 111 -25.58 -4.28 -2.46
C LEU A 111 -25.96 -5.50 -1.60
N LYS A 112 -24.99 -6.32 -1.21
CA LYS A 112 -25.22 -7.41 -0.27
C LYS A 112 -25.41 -6.92 1.16
N PHE A 113 -24.53 -6.05 1.66
CA PHE A 113 -24.63 -5.52 3.02
C PHE A 113 -25.92 -4.71 3.25
N PHE A 114 -26.36 -3.95 2.25
CA PHE A 114 -27.35 -2.89 2.46
C PHE A 114 -28.78 -3.23 2.00
N LEU A 115 -28.99 -4.46 1.52
CA LEU A 115 -30.21 -4.94 0.85
C LEU A 115 -30.43 -4.26 -0.52
N LYS A 116 -30.94 -5.02 -1.49
CA LYS A 116 -31.03 -4.63 -2.92
C LYS A 116 -31.81 -3.35 -3.22
N ASP A 117 -32.64 -2.88 -2.28
CA ASP A 117 -33.57 -1.77 -2.49
C ASP A 117 -32.91 -0.38 -2.41
N LYS A 118 -31.62 -0.29 -2.04
CA LYS A 118 -30.86 0.97 -1.92
C LYS A 118 -29.69 1.08 -2.88
N LYS A 119 -29.92 0.78 -4.17
CA LYS A 119 -28.87 0.78 -5.21
C LYS A 119 -28.03 2.05 -5.22
N THR A 120 -28.63 3.24 -5.21
CA THR A 120 -27.89 4.50 -5.28
C THR A 120 -26.93 4.70 -4.11
N VAL A 121 -27.35 4.32 -2.89
CA VAL A 121 -26.50 4.40 -1.70
C VAL A 121 -25.29 3.48 -1.85
N SER A 122 -25.46 2.27 -2.39
CA SER A 122 -24.33 1.38 -2.67
C SER A 122 -23.33 2.00 -3.65
N TYR A 123 -23.79 2.64 -4.73
CA TYR A 123 -22.89 3.35 -5.68
C TYR A 123 -22.16 4.52 -5.02
N VAL A 124 -22.85 5.35 -4.24
CA VAL A 124 -22.25 6.48 -3.52
C VAL A 124 -21.19 5.99 -2.54
N LEU A 125 -21.49 4.96 -1.74
CA LEU A 125 -20.54 4.41 -0.77
C LEU A 125 -19.34 3.76 -1.47
N SER A 126 -19.54 3.06 -2.59
CA SER A 126 -18.42 2.56 -3.40
C SER A 126 -17.54 3.69 -3.94
N GLY A 127 -18.12 4.83 -4.31
CA GLY A 127 -17.37 6.03 -4.69
C GLY A 127 -16.51 6.57 -3.55
N ILE A 128 -17.08 6.71 -2.36
CA ILE A 128 -16.37 7.18 -1.16
C ILE A 128 -15.22 6.24 -0.82
N ALA A 129 -15.42 4.92 -0.95
CA ALA A 129 -14.38 3.93 -0.73
C ALA A 129 -13.18 4.11 -1.68
N VAL A 130 -13.43 4.23 -3.00
CA VAL A 130 -12.33 4.34 -3.96
C VAL A 130 -11.68 5.73 -3.99
N LEU A 131 -12.41 6.77 -3.59
CA LEU A 131 -11.87 8.14 -3.45
C LEU A 131 -11.15 8.37 -2.13
N TYR A 132 -11.03 7.36 -1.26
CA TYR A 132 -10.29 7.48 -0.01
C TYR A 132 -8.86 7.99 -0.26
N PRO A 133 -8.42 9.08 0.41
CA PRO A 133 -7.25 9.83 -0.03
C PRO A 133 -5.95 9.02 -0.13
N PRO A 134 -5.59 8.15 0.83
CA PRO A 134 -4.45 7.26 0.67
C PRO A 134 -4.48 6.38 -0.59
N TRP A 135 -5.64 5.92 -1.08
CA TRP A 135 -5.67 5.16 -2.35
C TRP A 135 -5.41 6.01 -3.56
N VAL A 136 -6.04 7.17 -3.62
CA VAL A 136 -5.81 8.09 -4.73
C VAL A 136 -4.33 8.47 -4.76
N PHE A 137 -3.72 8.66 -3.59
CA PHE A 137 -2.28 8.89 -3.43
C PHE A 137 -1.44 7.73 -3.99
N TYR A 138 -1.63 6.50 -3.49
CA TYR A 138 -0.82 5.35 -3.93
C TYR A 138 -1.05 4.95 -5.40
N VAL A 139 -2.17 5.34 -6.01
CA VAL A 139 -2.43 5.10 -7.44
C VAL A 139 -1.50 5.93 -8.34
N GLN A 140 -1.00 7.07 -7.86
CA GLN A 140 -0.09 7.96 -8.61
C GLN A 140 1.36 7.45 -8.66
N MET A 141 1.64 6.30 -8.06
CA MET A 141 2.98 5.72 -7.98
C MET A 141 2.95 4.23 -8.29
N THR A 142 4.10 3.63 -8.51
CA THR A 142 4.26 2.19 -8.81
C THR A 142 4.48 1.38 -7.54
N MET A 143 3.64 1.68 -6.56
CA MET A 143 3.54 0.95 -5.30
C MET A 143 2.49 -0.16 -5.40
N SER A 144 2.72 -1.28 -4.70
CA SER A 144 1.83 -2.46 -4.70
C SER A 144 0.40 -2.17 -4.22
N GLU A 145 0.21 -1.07 -3.51
CA GLU A 145 -0.93 -0.64 -2.73
C GLU A 145 -2.22 -0.59 -3.54
N ALA A 146 -2.17 -0.05 -4.75
CA ALA A 146 -3.33 -0.02 -5.66
C ALA A 146 -3.78 -1.44 -6.03
N LEU A 147 -2.84 -2.34 -6.31
CA LEU A 147 -3.12 -3.75 -6.60
C LEU A 147 -3.60 -4.50 -5.36
N LEU A 148 -3.00 -4.25 -4.18
CA LEU A 148 -3.42 -4.85 -2.92
C LEU A 148 -4.88 -4.51 -2.59
N PHE A 149 -5.28 -3.26 -2.76
CA PHE A 149 -6.68 -2.84 -2.58
C PHE A 149 -7.62 -3.56 -3.54
N PHE A 150 -7.30 -3.57 -4.85
CA PHE A 150 -8.10 -4.29 -5.84
C PHE A 150 -8.23 -5.78 -5.50
N MET A 151 -7.11 -6.43 -5.18
CA MET A 151 -7.09 -7.85 -4.84
C MET A 151 -7.83 -8.14 -3.55
N PHE A 152 -7.76 -7.28 -2.54
CA PHE A 152 -8.51 -7.44 -1.30
C PHE A 152 -10.02 -7.37 -1.54
N VAL A 153 -10.46 -6.39 -2.35
CA VAL A 153 -11.86 -6.26 -2.78
C VAL A 153 -12.30 -7.48 -3.58
N LEU A 154 -11.47 -7.97 -4.51
CA LEU A 154 -11.74 -9.16 -5.31
C LEU A 154 -11.85 -10.42 -4.43
N VAL A 155 -10.89 -10.66 -3.54
CA VAL A 155 -10.91 -11.79 -2.59
C VAL A 155 -12.15 -11.73 -1.71
N THR A 156 -12.50 -10.55 -1.21
CA THR A 156 -13.72 -10.33 -0.41
C THR A 156 -14.98 -10.67 -1.20
N TYR A 157 -15.06 -10.21 -2.46
CA TYR A 157 -16.17 -10.56 -3.34
C TYR A 157 -16.23 -12.05 -3.65
N LEU A 158 -15.10 -12.69 -3.96
CA LEU A 158 -15.05 -14.13 -4.26
C LEU A 158 -15.42 -14.98 -3.04
N MET A 159 -14.96 -14.59 -1.85
CA MET A 159 -15.36 -15.22 -0.60
C MET A 159 -16.86 -15.09 -0.38
N PHE A 160 -17.42 -13.91 -0.59
CA PHE A 160 -18.87 -13.71 -0.56
C PHE A 160 -19.60 -14.69 -1.50
N ARG A 161 -19.17 -14.79 -2.76
CA ARG A 161 -19.77 -15.70 -3.75
C ARG A 161 -19.59 -17.17 -3.37
N TYR A 162 -18.49 -17.52 -2.72
CA TYR A 162 -18.22 -18.87 -2.21
C TYR A 162 -19.14 -19.23 -1.04
N ILE A 163 -19.31 -18.33 -0.07
CA ILE A 163 -20.22 -18.51 1.08
C ILE A 163 -21.67 -18.71 0.62
N GLU A 164 -22.12 -17.92 -0.37
CA GLU A 164 -23.48 -18.02 -0.94
C GLU A 164 -23.70 -19.37 -1.63
N LYS A 165 -22.78 -19.76 -2.51
CA LYS A 165 -22.89 -21.00 -3.27
C LYS A 165 -21.49 -21.60 -3.44
N PRO A 166 -21.08 -22.53 -2.57
CA PRO A 166 -19.76 -23.14 -2.67
C PRO A 166 -19.68 -23.97 -3.95
N GLY A 167 -18.48 -24.05 -4.50
CA GLY A 167 -18.21 -24.84 -5.70
C GLY A 167 -16.74 -24.80 -6.04
N MET A 168 -16.25 -25.84 -6.70
CA MET A 168 -14.84 -26.03 -7.01
C MET A 168 -14.26 -24.84 -7.78
N ALA A 169 -14.92 -24.37 -8.84
CA ALA A 169 -14.46 -23.23 -9.63
C ALA A 169 -14.33 -21.94 -8.81
N ARG A 170 -15.29 -21.66 -7.92
CA ARG A 170 -15.22 -20.48 -7.03
C ARG A 170 -14.12 -20.64 -5.98
N GLY A 171 -13.94 -21.85 -5.48
CA GLY A 171 -12.88 -22.22 -4.55
C GLY A 171 -11.49 -22.03 -5.16
N ILE A 172 -11.27 -22.55 -6.37
CA ILE A 172 -10.01 -22.37 -7.11
C ILE A 172 -9.76 -20.88 -7.38
N LEU A 173 -10.75 -20.14 -7.88
CA LEU A 173 -10.58 -18.70 -8.16
C LEU A 173 -10.27 -17.90 -6.88
N LEU A 174 -10.94 -18.22 -5.77
CA LEU A 174 -10.65 -17.63 -4.46
C LEU A 174 -9.24 -17.98 -3.99
N ALA A 175 -8.83 -19.24 -4.09
CA ALA A 175 -7.50 -19.71 -3.69
C ALA A 175 -6.40 -19.02 -4.51
N LEU A 176 -6.52 -19.01 -5.84
CA LEU A 176 -5.55 -18.34 -6.73
C LEU A 176 -5.48 -16.84 -6.45
N SER A 177 -6.62 -16.16 -6.24
CA SER A 177 -6.63 -14.74 -5.89
C SER A 177 -5.99 -14.46 -4.53
N THR A 178 -6.18 -15.37 -3.56
CA THR A 178 -5.62 -15.27 -2.21
C THR A 178 -4.11 -15.53 -2.19
N VAL A 179 -3.65 -16.48 -3.01
CA VAL A 179 -2.21 -16.71 -3.24
C VAL A 179 -1.60 -15.51 -3.99
N TYR A 180 -2.32 -14.94 -4.95
CA TYR A 180 -1.81 -13.81 -5.71
C TYR A 180 -1.64 -12.56 -4.83
N ILE A 181 -2.65 -12.17 -4.02
CA ILE A 181 -2.48 -11.03 -3.09
C ILE A 181 -1.29 -11.23 -2.13
N TYR A 182 -1.07 -12.47 -1.68
CA TYR A 182 0.11 -12.82 -0.88
C TYR A 182 1.43 -12.65 -1.64
N SER A 183 1.48 -13.04 -2.92
CA SER A 183 2.66 -12.83 -3.77
C SER A 183 2.92 -11.36 -4.08
N VAL A 184 1.87 -10.52 -4.10
CA VAL A 184 2.00 -9.07 -4.27
C VAL A 184 2.73 -8.49 -3.07
N HIS A 185 2.35 -8.89 -1.85
CA HIS A 185 3.11 -8.53 -0.66
C HIS A 185 2.88 -9.52 0.49
N MET A 186 3.96 -10.05 1.07
CA MET A 186 3.91 -11.07 2.13
C MET A 186 3.15 -10.66 3.40
N ARG A 187 3.00 -9.34 3.65
CA ARG A 187 2.27 -8.79 4.79
C ARG A 187 0.76 -9.03 4.72
N THR A 188 0.22 -9.47 3.58
CA THR A 188 -1.19 -9.85 3.47
C THR A 188 -1.46 -11.28 3.95
N ILE A 189 -0.50 -11.90 4.65
CA ILE A 189 -0.70 -13.20 5.32
C ILE A 189 -1.92 -13.21 6.24
N GLY A 190 -2.30 -12.06 6.81
CA GLY A 190 -3.53 -11.92 7.59
C GLY A 190 -4.80 -12.21 6.78
N VAL A 191 -4.85 -11.74 5.53
CA VAL A 191 -5.94 -12.04 4.59
C VAL A 191 -5.92 -13.54 4.21
N PHE A 192 -4.74 -14.10 3.92
CA PHE A 192 -4.58 -15.51 3.59
C PHE A 192 -5.11 -16.42 4.71
N ILE A 193 -4.67 -16.18 5.95
CA ILE A 193 -5.10 -16.92 7.14
C ILE A 193 -6.62 -16.79 7.32
N SER A 194 -7.17 -15.60 7.11
CA SER A 194 -8.62 -15.36 7.22
C SER A 194 -9.42 -16.16 6.20
N VAL A 195 -8.97 -16.22 4.94
CA VAL A 195 -9.59 -17.08 3.93
C VAL A 195 -9.50 -18.55 4.34
N PHE A 196 -8.31 -19.01 4.72
CA PHE A 196 -8.07 -20.41 5.13
C PHE A 196 -8.99 -20.83 6.29
N LEU A 197 -9.02 -20.05 7.37
CA LEU A 197 -9.86 -20.32 8.54
C LEU A 197 -11.35 -20.26 8.21
N MET A 198 -11.78 -19.32 7.36
CA MET A 198 -13.17 -19.22 6.96
C MET A 198 -13.62 -20.42 6.10
N ILE A 199 -12.75 -20.95 5.24
CA ILE A 199 -13.03 -22.15 4.45
C ILE A 199 -13.21 -23.37 5.36
N ILE A 200 -12.34 -23.53 6.37
CA ILE A 200 -12.48 -24.58 7.40
C ILE A 200 -13.78 -24.40 8.18
N PHE A 201 -14.05 -23.19 8.67
CA PHE A 201 -15.26 -22.86 9.42
C PHE A 201 -16.53 -23.19 8.60
N GLU A 202 -16.58 -22.78 7.33
CA GLU A 202 -17.68 -23.08 6.41
C GLU A 202 -17.86 -24.59 6.20
N GLY A 203 -16.77 -25.35 6.09
CA GLY A 203 -16.80 -26.81 6.00
C GLY A 203 -17.39 -27.47 7.23
N ILE A 204 -16.88 -27.13 8.41
CA ILE A 204 -17.36 -27.65 9.70
C ILE A 204 -18.82 -27.28 9.91
N TRP A 205 -19.17 -26.01 9.67
CA TRP A 205 -20.54 -25.51 9.79
C TRP A 205 -21.53 -26.32 8.95
N ARG A 206 -21.18 -26.59 7.68
CA ARG A 206 -22.01 -27.37 6.76
C ARG A 206 -22.09 -28.84 7.17
N PHE A 207 -20.99 -29.43 7.62
CA PHE A 207 -20.97 -30.79 8.14
C PHE A 207 -21.89 -30.95 9.36
N CYS A 208 -21.81 -30.04 10.32
CA CYS A 208 -22.64 -30.05 11.54
C CYS A 208 -24.14 -29.90 11.26
N ILE A 209 -24.53 -29.04 10.30
CA ILE A 209 -25.95 -28.91 9.89
C ILE A 209 -26.45 -30.18 9.19
N THR A 210 -25.57 -30.94 8.54
CA THR A 210 -25.95 -32.16 7.80
C THR A 210 -26.12 -33.36 8.73
N THR A 211 -25.33 -33.45 9.81
CA THR A 211 -25.28 -34.63 10.70
C THR A 211 -26.16 -34.51 11.94
N ARG A 212 -26.53 -33.30 12.37
CA ARG A 212 -27.33 -33.05 13.58
C ARG A 212 -28.74 -32.57 13.23
N ASN A 213 -29.75 -33.11 13.91
CA ASN A 213 -31.08 -32.50 14.02
C ASN A 213 -30.96 -31.19 14.81
N TRP A 214 -30.39 -30.14 14.21
CA TRP A 214 -30.35 -28.82 14.82
C TRP A 214 -31.79 -28.31 14.95
N PRO A 215 -32.29 -27.95 16.15
CA PRO A 215 -33.66 -27.47 16.29
C PRO A 215 -33.91 -26.29 15.35
N GLY A 216 -34.82 -26.47 14.39
CA GLY A 216 -35.18 -25.49 13.36
C GLY A 216 -34.74 -25.84 11.92
N TYR A 217 -33.90 -26.85 11.70
CA TYR A 217 -33.47 -27.28 10.36
C TYR A 217 -33.90 -28.72 10.09
N LYS A 218 -34.73 -28.94 9.07
CA LYS A 218 -35.12 -30.29 8.62
C LYS A 218 -33.88 -31.01 8.10
N VAL A 219 -33.66 -32.27 8.50
CA VAL A 219 -32.66 -33.18 7.90
C VAL A 219 -32.85 -33.20 6.39
N ILE A 220 -31.82 -32.81 5.66
CA ILE A 220 -31.88 -32.66 4.20
C ILE A 220 -31.60 -34.02 3.57
N ARG A 221 -32.61 -34.54 2.87
CA ARG A 221 -32.66 -35.89 2.27
C ARG A 221 -31.71 -36.08 1.07
N ASN A 222 -31.04 -35.02 0.60
CA ASN A 222 -30.18 -35.03 -0.59
C ASN A 222 -28.74 -34.61 -0.25
N VAL A 223 -27.84 -35.59 -0.15
CA VAL A 223 -26.45 -35.42 0.35
C VAL A 223 -25.49 -34.87 -0.72
N ARG A 224 -25.85 -34.96 -2.01
CA ARG A 224 -25.02 -34.54 -3.15
C ARG A 224 -24.49 -33.10 -3.08
N PRO A 225 -25.28 -32.06 -2.72
CA PRO A 225 -24.79 -30.69 -2.62
C PRO A 225 -23.73 -30.50 -1.54
N TYR A 226 -23.77 -31.32 -0.48
CA TYR A 226 -22.83 -31.28 0.64
C TYR A 226 -21.51 -31.96 0.31
N ILE A 227 -21.57 -33.11 -0.39
CA ILE A 227 -20.38 -33.78 -0.91
C ILE A 227 -19.63 -32.85 -1.87
N LEU A 228 -20.35 -32.18 -2.78
CA LEU A 228 -19.76 -31.21 -3.70
C LEU A 228 -19.18 -29.98 -2.99
N ALA A 229 -19.81 -29.52 -1.91
CA ALA A 229 -19.28 -28.41 -1.09
C ALA A 229 -18.02 -28.82 -0.32
N ASN A 230 -17.98 -30.03 0.26
CA ASN A 230 -16.82 -30.55 0.98
C ASN A 230 -15.66 -30.87 0.02
N ALA A 231 -15.94 -31.42 -1.15
CA ALA A 231 -14.94 -31.58 -2.21
C ALA A 231 -14.40 -30.22 -2.67
N GLY A 232 -15.29 -29.23 -2.84
CA GLY A 232 -14.90 -27.84 -3.14
C GLY A 232 -14.00 -27.23 -2.08
N MET A 233 -14.27 -27.47 -0.80
CA MET A 233 -13.44 -27.05 0.33
C MET A 233 -12.04 -27.67 0.25
N ILE A 234 -11.95 -29.01 0.10
CA ILE A 234 -10.67 -29.72 0.00
C ILE A 234 -9.84 -29.17 -1.16
N VAL A 235 -10.44 -29.03 -2.35
CA VAL A 235 -9.76 -28.44 -3.51
C VAL A 235 -9.28 -27.02 -3.22
N THR A 236 -10.09 -26.18 -2.58
CA THR A 236 -9.70 -24.81 -2.22
C THR A 236 -8.48 -24.82 -1.30
N ILE A 237 -8.48 -25.66 -0.27
CA ILE A 237 -7.36 -25.80 0.68
C ILE A 237 -6.11 -26.32 -0.03
N THR A 238 -6.24 -27.32 -0.90
CA THR A 238 -5.11 -27.86 -1.67
C THR A 238 -4.47 -26.78 -2.54
N PHE A 239 -5.28 -25.97 -3.26
CA PHE A 239 -4.76 -24.87 -4.08
C PHE A 239 -4.14 -23.75 -3.25
N LEU A 240 -4.69 -23.43 -2.07
CA LEU A 240 -4.09 -22.47 -1.14
C LEU A 240 -2.70 -22.92 -0.69
N ILE A 241 -2.57 -24.17 -0.25
CA ILE A 241 -1.29 -24.73 0.25
C ILE A 241 -0.29 -24.85 -0.90
N ALA A 242 -0.68 -25.46 -2.02
CA ALA A 242 0.19 -25.63 -3.18
C ALA A 242 0.66 -24.28 -3.73
N GLY A 243 -0.26 -23.31 -3.86
CA GLY A 243 0.07 -21.96 -4.32
C GLY A 243 1.00 -21.23 -3.35
N PHE A 244 0.77 -21.34 -2.03
CA PHE A 244 1.67 -20.76 -1.03
C PHE A 244 3.10 -21.33 -1.15
N LEU A 245 3.24 -22.65 -1.27
CA LEU A 245 4.54 -23.30 -1.44
C LEU A 245 5.24 -22.83 -2.72
N ILE A 246 4.54 -22.81 -3.85
CA ILE A 246 5.08 -22.33 -5.13
C ILE A 246 5.54 -20.88 -5.02
N CYS A 247 4.74 -20.00 -4.42
CA CYS A 247 5.12 -18.60 -4.21
C CYS A 247 6.39 -18.46 -3.37
N THR A 248 6.51 -19.23 -2.28
CA THR A 248 7.73 -19.19 -1.44
C THR A 248 8.96 -19.71 -2.17
N SER A 249 8.84 -20.76 -2.99
CA SER A 249 9.95 -21.26 -3.81
C SER A 249 10.38 -20.25 -4.87
N PHE A 250 9.42 -19.63 -5.56
CA PHE A 250 9.72 -18.62 -6.58
C PHE A 250 10.37 -17.37 -5.98
N LYS A 251 9.90 -16.93 -4.81
CA LYS A 251 10.55 -15.86 -4.02
C LYS A 251 12.03 -16.14 -3.83
N ASN A 252 12.39 -17.35 -3.35
CA ASN A 252 13.78 -17.68 -3.06
C ASN A 252 14.66 -17.60 -4.32
N VAL A 253 14.15 -18.07 -5.46
CA VAL A 253 14.86 -17.94 -6.75
C VAL A 253 15.13 -16.48 -7.10
N ILE A 254 14.13 -15.60 -6.93
CA ILE A 254 14.27 -14.17 -7.22
C ILE A 254 15.27 -13.51 -6.27
N THR A 255 15.16 -13.77 -4.96
CA THR A 255 16.07 -13.19 -3.97
C THR A 255 17.51 -13.62 -4.21
N ASP A 256 17.72 -14.91 -4.54
CA ASP A 256 19.05 -15.45 -4.77
C ASP A 256 19.73 -14.85 -6.01
N GLN A 257 18.95 -14.45 -7.02
CA GLN A 257 19.48 -13.92 -8.27
C GLN A 257 19.64 -12.40 -8.32
N LEU A 258 18.89 -11.65 -7.49
CA LEU A 258 18.88 -10.19 -7.52
C LEU A 258 19.53 -9.53 -6.31
N TYR A 259 19.47 -10.16 -5.13
CA TYR A 259 19.84 -9.50 -3.87
C TYR A 259 21.11 -10.06 -3.23
N ASN A 260 21.74 -11.06 -3.85
CA ASN A 260 22.99 -11.66 -3.36
C ASN A 260 24.25 -10.86 -3.73
N SER A 261 24.13 -9.80 -4.54
CA SER A 261 25.27 -8.96 -4.95
C SER A 261 25.63 -7.85 -3.96
N GLY A 262 24.76 -7.56 -2.98
CA GLY A 262 24.95 -6.46 -2.05
C GLY A 262 25.90 -6.83 -0.90
N ASN A 263 26.65 -5.84 -0.40
CA ASN A 263 27.53 -6.03 0.76
C ASN A 263 26.76 -6.33 2.06
N ILE A 264 25.51 -5.89 2.16
CA ILE A 264 24.62 -6.12 3.30
C ILE A 264 23.39 -6.87 2.82
N ASN A 265 23.15 -8.08 3.36
CA ASN A 265 21.94 -8.82 3.06
C ASN A 265 20.74 -8.22 3.82
N THR A 266 19.94 -7.38 3.16
CA THR A 266 18.74 -6.73 3.70
C THR A 266 17.47 -7.55 3.48
N VAL A 267 17.54 -8.69 2.79
CA VAL A 267 16.37 -9.53 2.43
C VAL A 267 15.58 -9.96 3.68
N TYR A 268 16.28 -10.23 4.80
CA TYR A 268 15.64 -10.67 6.04
C TYR A 268 14.68 -9.65 6.66
N ILE A 269 14.84 -8.35 6.35
CA ILE A 269 14.05 -7.25 6.97
C ILE A 269 12.57 -7.43 6.66
N ASN A 270 12.25 -7.73 5.39
CA ASN A 270 10.89 -7.89 4.88
C ASN A 270 10.45 -9.37 4.80
N ASP A 271 11.24 -10.29 5.35
CA ASP A 271 10.97 -11.73 5.34
C ASP A 271 10.51 -12.23 6.72
N TYR A 272 9.99 -13.46 6.76
CA TYR A 272 9.58 -14.12 8.00
C TYR A 272 10.73 -14.36 8.97
N SER A 273 11.95 -14.56 8.48
CA SER A 273 13.15 -14.70 9.32
C SER A 273 13.35 -13.47 10.22
N GLY A 274 13.13 -12.25 9.70
CA GLY A 274 13.15 -11.01 10.48
C GLY A 274 11.98 -10.83 11.44
N GLN A 275 10.88 -11.58 11.29
CA GLN A 275 9.71 -11.49 12.17
C GLN A 275 9.76 -12.46 13.35
N ILE A 276 10.49 -13.57 13.26
CA ILE A 276 10.60 -14.57 14.34
C ILE A 276 11.15 -13.92 15.63
N GLY A 277 12.17 -13.07 15.51
CA GLY A 277 12.73 -12.35 16.66
C GLY A 277 11.70 -11.45 17.36
N LYS A 278 10.85 -10.78 16.58
CA LYS A 278 9.77 -9.93 17.11
C LYS A 278 8.70 -10.77 17.83
N LEU A 279 8.34 -11.93 17.28
CA LEU A 279 7.39 -12.85 17.92
C LEU A 279 7.89 -13.37 19.27
N LEU A 280 9.18 -13.70 19.37
CA LEU A 280 9.79 -14.12 20.63
C LEU A 280 9.83 -12.98 21.64
N GLU A 281 10.11 -11.76 21.20
CA GLU A 281 10.14 -10.59 22.06
C GLU A 281 8.76 -10.23 22.64
N LEU A 282 7.67 -10.47 21.90
CA LEU A 282 6.30 -10.31 22.41
C LEU A 282 6.01 -11.17 23.65
N LEU A 283 6.78 -12.25 23.88
CA LEU A 283 6.69 -13.07 25.08
C LEU A 283 7.40 -12.45 26.30
N THR A 284 8.15 -11.36 26.10
CA THR A 284 8.80 -10.61 27.18
C THR A 284 7.91 -9.47 27.67
N ILE A 285 8.01 -9.08 28.95
CA ILE A 285 7.25 -7.96 29.51
C ILE A 285 7.56 -6.66 28.75
N LYS A 286 8.84 -6.39 28.46
CA LYS A 286 9.27 -5.21 27.71
C LYS A 286 8.65 -5.18 26.31
N GLY A 287 8.80 -6.26 25.55
CA GLY A 287 8.26 -6.35 24.20
C GLY A 287 6.75 -6.25 24.13
N PHE A 288 6.06 -6.86 25.10
CA PHE A 288 4.61 -6.76 25.20
C PHE A 288 4.14 -5.32 25.51
N ILE A 289 4.83 -4.60 26.40
CA ILE A 289 4.56 -3.17 26.65
C ILE A 289 4.81 -2.33 25.40
N SER A 290 5.95 -2.52 24.72
CA SER A 290 6.26 -1.83 23.47
C SER A 290 5.19 -2.06 22.40
N PHE A 291 4.72 -3.30 22.28
CA PHE A 291 3.62 -3.67 21.40
C PHE A 291 2.30 -2.95 21.75
N LEU A 292 1.90 -2.94 23.02
CA LEU A 292 0.70 -2.22 23.46
C LEU A 292 0.81 -0.71 23.21
N MET A 293 1.98 -0.11 23.47
CA MET A 293 2.24 1.29 23.17
C MET A 293 2.15 1.55 21.67
N SER A 294 2.76 0.69 20.85
CA SER A 294 2.74 0.77 19.38
C SER A 294 1.32 0.76 18.79
N ILE A 295 0.40 -0.01 19.38
CA ILE A 295 -1.02 -0.05 18.97
C ILE A 295 -1.68 1.32 19.08
N THR A 296 -1.32 2.15 20.07
CA THR A 296 -1.98 3.45 20.30
C THR A 296 -1.82 4.39 19.10
N GLY A 297 -0.63 4.47 18.53
CA GLY A 297 -0.35 5.26 17.32
C GLY A 297 -1.10 4.75 16.09
N LYS A 298 -1.23 3.43 15.93
CA LYS A 298 -1.97 2.82 14.81
C LYS A 298 -3.48 2.97 14.94
N LEU A 299 -4.00 2.94 16.18
CA LEU A 299 -5.41 3.28 16.46
C LEU A 299 -5.69 4.76 16.21
N LEU A 300 -4.76 5.63 16.57
CA LEU A 300 -4.86 7.07 16.25
C LEU A 300 -4.87 7.29 14.74
N TYR A 301 -3.92 6.71 14.01
CA TYR A 301 -3.89 6.76 12.56
C TYR A 301 -5.23 6.29 11.97
N PHE A 302 -5.70 5.10 12.35
CA PHE A 302 -6.97 4.56 11.85
C PHE A 302 -8.16 5.49 12.15
N GLY A 303 -8.18 6.08 13.34
CA GLY A 303 -9.18 7.05 13.76
C GLY A 303 -9.17 8.33 12.92
N CYS A 304 -8.00 8.97 12.79
CA CYS A 304 -7.81 10.20 12.03
C CYS A 304 -8.06 9.99 10.53
N ALA A 305 -7.47 8.95 9.96
CA ALA A 305 -7.58 8.63 8.55
C ALA A 305 -9.02 8.33 8.12
N THR A 306 -9.86 7.82 9.02
CA THR A 306 -11.26 7.52 8.74
C THR A 306 -12.25 8.56 9.25
N PHE A 307 -11.77 9.62 9.90
CA PHE A 307 -12.63 10.57 10.61
C PHE A 307 -13.61 9.85 11.57
N GLY A 308 -13.12 8.83 12.26
CA GLY A 308 -13.89 7.95 13.15
C GLY A 308 -14.82 6.93 12.45
N LEU A 309 -15.12 7.08 11.16
CA LEU A 309 -16.04 6.17 10.46
C LEU A 309 -15.58 4.72 10.50
N GLY A 310 -14.27 4.47 10.55
CA GLY A 310 -13.70 3.13 10.64
C GLY A 310 -14.15 2.36 11.87
N PHE A 311 -14.18 3.00 13.05
CA PHE A 311 -14.65 2.37 14.30
C PHE A 311 -16.14 2.03 14.22
N ILE A 312 -16.95 2.90 13.62
CA ILE A 312 -18.37 2.63 13.38
C ILE A 312 -18.55 1.47 12.39
N GLY A 313 -17.69 1.37 11.37
CA GLY A 313 -17.64 0.22 10.46
C GLY A 313 -17.35 -1.10 11.16
N ILE A 314 -16.41 -1.11 12.13
CA ILE A 314 -16.15 -2.29 12.97
C ILE A 314 -17.38 -2.63 13.81
N TYR A 315 -18.04 -1.64 14.43
CA TYR A 315 -19.29 -1.85 15.16
C TYR A 315 -20.37 -2.47 14.27
N HIS A 316 -20.53 -1.99 13.03
CA HIS A 316 -21.46 -2.55 12.07
C HIS A 316 -21.17 -4.04 11.81
N LEU A 317 -19.90 -4.40 11.57
CA LEU A 317 -19.51 -5.79 11.40
C LEU A 317 -19.79 -6.64 12.65
N LEU A 318 -19.46 -6.16 13.84
CA LEU A 318 -19.73 -6.86 15.10
C LEU A 318 -21.22 -7.13 15.31
N LYS A 319 -22.08 -6.13 15.03
CA LYS A 319 -23.54 -6.28 15.07
C LYS A 319 -24.01 -7.35 14.08
N ARG A 320 -23.50 -7.34 12.84
CA ARG A 320 -23.85 -8.35 11.83
C ARG A 320 -23.35 -9.74 12.20
N VAL A 321 -22.19 -9.85 12.85
CA VAL A 321 -21.66 -11.11 13.37
C VAL A 321 -22.53 -11.67 14.50
N SER A 322 -23.04 -10.84 15.40
CA SER A 322 -23.99 -11.29 16.43
C SER A 322 -25.34 -11.74 15.84
N GLU A 323 -25.71 -11.18 14.68
CA GLU A 323 -26.81 -11.66 13.82
C GLU A 323 -26.46 -12.93 13.00
N LYS A 324 -25.30 -13.54 13.26
CA LYS A 324 -24.78 -14.75 12.58
C LYS A 324 -24.52 -14.56 11.08
N ASP A 325 -24.24 -13.34 10.64
CA ASP A 325 -23.83 -13.06 9.26
C ASP A 325 -22.37 -13.51 9.03
N ARG A 326 -22.25 -14.69 8.41
CA ARG A 326 -20.99 -15.34 8.07
C ARG A 326 -20.07 -14.48 7.19
N PHE A 327 -20.64 -13.67 6.30
CA PHE A 327 -19.82 -12.81 5.45
C PHE A 327 -19.22 -11.65 6.25
N SER A 328 -20.00 -11.02 7.13
CA SER A 328 -19.49 -10.01 8.07
C SER A 328 -18.44 -10.57 9.01
N PHE A 329 -18.57 -11.84 9.43
CA PHE A 329 -17.55 -12.53 10.22
C PHE A 329 -16.23 -12.68 9.47
N PHE A 330 -16.26 -13.08 8.20
CA PHE A 330 -15.06 -13.13 7.36
C PHE A 330 -14.39 -11.75 7.23
N VAL A 331 -15.16 -10.70 6.91
CA VAL A 331 -14.61 -9.35 6.73
C VAL A 331 -13.99 -8.85 8.03
N LEU A 332 -14.67 -9.04 9.17
CA LEU A 332 -14.12 -8.70 10.48
C LEU A 332 -12.82 -9.45 10.77
N MET A 333 -12.77 -10.75 10.51
CA MET A 333 -11.57 -11.56 10.71
C MET A 333 -10.41 -11.07 9.83
N ALA A 334 -10.66 -10.81 8.54
CA ALA A 334 -9.67 -10.26 7.61
C ALA A 334 -9.11 -8.91 8.08
N VAL A 335 -9.99 -8.01 8.52
CA VAL A 335 -9.62 -6.71 9.10
C VAL A 335 -8.76 -6.89 10.34
N SER A 336 -9.22 -7.69 11.31
CA SER A 336 -8.51 -7.90 12.58
C SER A 336 -7.15 -8.58 12.38
N MET A 337 -7.07 -9.58 11.50
CA MET A 337 -5.82 -10.26 11.20
C MET A 337 -4.83 -9.33 10.49
N GLN A 338 -5.30 -8.50 9.53
CA GLN A 338 -4.42 -7.54 8.86
C GLN A 338 -3.90 -6.47 9.83
N PHE A 339 -4.76 -5.97 10.72
CA PHE A 339 -4.35 -5.04 11.77
C PHE A 339 -3.30 -5.70 12.69
N MET A 340 -3.52 -6.96 13.09
CA MET A 340 -2.57 -7.70 13.91
C MET A 340 -1.20 -7.86 13.23
N VAL A 341 -1.17 -8.22 11.95
CA VAL A 341 0.09 -8.34 11.19
C VAL A 341 0.86 -7.02 11.19
N MET A 342 0.20 -5.89 10.97
CA MET A 342 0.83 -4.57 11.04
C MET A 342 1.44 -4.30 12.43
N ASN A 343 0.70 -4.60 13.50
CA ASN A 343 1.19 -4.36 14.87
C ASN A 343 2.35 -5.27 15.26
N ILE A 344 2.35 -6.53 14.83
CA ILE A 344 3.48 -7.46 15.05
C ILE A 344 4.71 -6.98 14.28
N TYR A 345 4.54 -6.58 13.02
CA TYR A 345 5.63 -6.12 12.19
C TYR A 345 6.29 -4.85 12.75
N LEU A 346 5.51 -3.96 13.34
CA LEU A 346 5.94 -2.66 13.86
C LEU A 346 5.89 -2.59 15.40
N CYS A 347 6.10 -3.72 16.09
CA CYS A 347 5.91 -3.79 17.55
C CYS A 347 6.85 -2.86 18.34
N ARG A 348 8.04 -2.56 17.80
CA ARG A 348 9.07 -1.68 18.39
C ARG A 348 8.93 -0.20 18.03
N SER A 349 7.93 0.18 17.23
CA SER A 349 7.83 1.55 16.74
C SER A 349 7.55 2.60 17.82
N ALA A 350 7.20 2.18 19.04
CA ALA A 350 6.97 3.05 20.18
C ALA A 350 8.07 2.93 21.26
N ASP A 351 9.20 2.29 20.94
CA ASP A 351 10.32 2.18 21.87
C ASP A 351 10.89 3.57 22.22
N PHE A 352 11.50 3.68 23.41
CA PHE A 352 12.05 4.95 23.91
C PHE A 352 13.12 5.57 23.01
N ASP A 353 13.84 4.74 22.26
CA ASP A 353 14.93 5.17 21.37
C ASP A 353 14.51 5.13 19.88
N ALA A 354 13.22 4.88 19.58
CA ALA A 354 12.73 4.87 18.21
C ALA A 354 12.77 6.28 17.60
N THR A 355 13.34 6.42 16.40
CA THR A 355 13.49 7.69 15.67
C THR A 355 12.38 7.93 14.65
N ARG A 356 11.90 6.86 14.02
CA ARG A 356 10.92 6.87 12.93
C ARG A 356 9.50 7.15 13.40
N PHE A 357 8.99 8.33 13.10
CA PHE A 357 7.66 8.78 13.50
C PHE A 357 6.53 8.04 12.76
N ASP A 358 6.71 7.85 11.46
CA ASP A 358 5.76 7.20 10.57
C ASP A 358 5.52 5.72 10.92
N LEU A 359 6.53 5.02 11.45
CA LEU A 359 6.37 3.63 11.88
C LEU A 359 5.47 3.53 13.11
N PHE A 360 5.45 4.58 13.95
CA PHE A 360 4.55 4.64 15.10
C PHE A 360 3.10 4.86 14.65
N LEU A 361 2.86 5.84 13.78
CA LEU A 361 1.56 6.21 13.23
C LEU A 361 1.25 5.53 11.88
N HIS A 362 1.78 4.33 11.68
CA HIS A 362 1.82 3.71 10.37
C HIS A 362 0.45 3.30 9.84
N GLY A 363 0.18 3.65 8.58
CA GLY A 363 -1.11 3.41 7.92
C GLY A 363 -1.08 2.43 6.76
N ARG A 364 -0.03 2.52 5.95
CA ARG A 364 0.12 1.84 4.65
C ARG A 364 -0.24 0.35 4.67
N TYR A 365 0.10 -0.36 5.74
CA TYR A 365 -0.12 -1.81 5.87
C TYR A 365 -1.57 -2.21 6.16
N PHE A 366 -2.40 -1.26 6.56
CA PHE A 366 -3.79 -1.48 6.92
C PHE A 366 -4.77 -0.71 6.04
N ASP A 367 -4.30 0.38 5.42
CA ASP A 367 -5.06 1.25 4.53
C ASP A 367 -5.96 0.41 3.60
N PHE A 368 -5.45 -0.64 2.93
CA PHE A 368 -6.20 -1.32 1.86
C PHE A 368 -7.50 -2.02 2.32
N VAL A 369 -7.70 -2.12 3.63
CA VAL A 369 -8.92 -2.64 4.23
C VAL A 369 -9.89 -1.52 4.65
N ILE A 370 -9.36 -0.32 4.93
CA ILE A 370 -10.09 0.82 5.48
C ILE A 370 -11.33 1.26 4.65
N PRO A 371 -11.30 1.32 3.30
CA PRO A 371 -12.44 1.82 2.52
C PRO A 371 -13.77 1.10 2.76
N ILE A 372 -13.70 -0.21 2.99
CA ILE A 372 -14.88 -1.01 3.33
C ILE A 372 -15.42 -0.55 4.69
N LEU A 373 -14.56 -0.32 5.68
CA LEU A 373 -14.96 0.14 7.01
C LEU A 373 -15.56 1.55 6.99
N ILE A 374 -14.96 2.49 6.24
CA ILE A 374 -15.51 3.85 6.05
C ILE A 374 -16.95 3.76 5.51
N SER A 375 -17.15 2.95 4.48
CA SER A 375 -18.46 2.80 3.83
C SER A 375 -19.50 2.17 4.73
N LEU A 376 -19.13 1.13 5.50
CA LEU A 376 -20.01 0.48 6.47
C LEU A 376 -20.36 1.44 7.62
N GLY A 377 -19.39 2.21 8.12
CA GLY A 377 -19.61 3.21 9.16
C GLY A 377 -20.55 4.33 8.71
N LEU A 378 -20.35 4.82 7.49
CA LEU A 378 -21.21 5.84 6.90
C LEU A 378 -22.64 5.33 6.65
N TYR A 379 -22.78 4.08 6.21
CA TYR A 379 -24.10 3.44 6.09
C TYR A 379 -24.82 3.33 7.43
N GLU A 380 -24.12 2.93 8.48
CA GLU A 380 -24.66 2.81 9.84
C GLU A 380 -25.17 4.16 10.36
N LEU A 381 -24.45 5.27 10.08
CA LEU A 381 -24.88 6.63 10.42
C LEU A 381 -26.15 7.06 9.68
N ILE A 382 -26.26 6.73 8.39
CA ILE A 382 -27.41 7.11 7.56
C ILE A 382 -28.67 6.34 8.00
N LYS A 383 -28.55 5.04 8.23
CA LYS A 383 -29.72 4.16 8.38
C LYS A 383 -30.27 4.11 9.79
N GLU A 384 -29.40 4.00 10.79
CA GLU A 384 -29.82 3.62 12.14
C GLU A 384 -30.10 4.84 13.02
N SER A 385 -30.85 4.66 14.09
CA SER A 385 -30.97 5.67 15.15
C SER A 385 -29.69 5.73 15.98
N GLY A 386 -29.44 6.88 16.64
CA GLY A 386 -28.26 7.04 17.51
C GLY A 386 -26.92 7.20 16.78
N GLY A 387 -26.92 7.57 15.48
CA GLY A 387 -25.69 7.81 14.72
C GLY A 387 -24.74 8.83 15.38
N CYS A 388 -25.28 9.92 15.93
CA CYS A 388 -24.48 10.92 16.65
C CYS A 388 -23.77 10.32 17.86
N LEU A 389 -24.44 9.49 18.67
CA LEU A 389 -23.82 8.84 19.82
C LEU A 389 -22.68 7.90 19.39
N LYS A 390 -22.90 7.10 18.34
CA LYS A 390 -21.87 6.22 17.77
C LYS A 390 -20.65 7.01 17.30
N MET A 391 -20.89 8.16 16.65
CA MET A 391 -19.80 9.06 16.27
C MET A 391 -19.09 9.68 17.47
N CYS A 392 -19.81 10.16 18.49
CA CYS A 392 -19.19 10.68 19.71
C CYS A 392 -18.31 9.63 20.42
N LEU A 393 -18.78 8.38 20.52
CA LEU A 393 -17.98 7.28 21.08
C LEU A 393 -16.75 6.98 20.22
N SER A 394 -16.90 7.01 18.90
CA SER A 394 -15.77 6.88 17.99
C SER A 394 -14.75 8.00 18.17
N LEU A 395 -15.19 9.25 18.27
CA LEU A 395 -14.31 10.39 18.47
C LEU A 395 -13.64 10.37 19.84
N LEU A 396 -14.31 9.84 20.87
CA LEU A 396 -13.68 9.57 22.15
C LEU A 396 -12.51 8.59 22.01
N LEU A 397 -12.65 7.53 21.20
CA LEU A 397 -11.53 6.61 20.92
C LEU A 397 -10.37 7.32 20.20
N VAL A 398 -10.66 8.21 19.25
CA VAL A 398 -9.64 9.03 18.57
C VAL A 398 -8.90 9.93 19.56
N VAL A 399 -9.62 10.59 20.46
CA VAL A 399 -9.01 11.47 21.47
C VAL A 399 -8.18 10.67 22.47
N LEU A 400 -8.69 9.52 22.94
CA LEU A 400 -7.95 8.66 23.86
C LEU A 400 -6.67 8.10 23.22
N SER A 401 -6.73 7.61 21.97
CA SER A 401 -5.54 7.15 21.26
C SER A 401 -4.58 8.31 20.96
N GLY A 402 -5.10 9.50 20.69
CA GLY A 402 -4.35 10.75 20.52
C GLY A 402 -3.55 11.13 21.76
N LEU A 403 -4.20 11.17 22.92
CA LEU A 403 -3.55 11.48 24.20
C LEU A 403 -2.47 10.44 24.56
N LEU A 404 -2.74 9.15 24.36
CA LEU A 404 -1.75 8.10 24.60
C LEU A 404 -0.56 8.21 23.64
N SER A 405 -0.80 8.53 22.37
CA SER A 405 0.26 8.72 21.37
C SER A 405 1.11 9.96 21.67
N LEU A 406 0.49 11.05 22.14
CA LEU A 406 1.21 12.24 22.61
C LEU A 406 2.13 11.90 23.78
N LEU A 407 1.63 11.14 24.77
CA LEU A 407 2.45 10.69 25.88
C LEU A 407 3.63 9.83 25.40
N ALA A 408 3.40 8.91 24.46
CA ALA A 408 4.46 8.07 23.89
C ALA A 408 5.56 8.91 23.22
N VAL A 409 5.17 9.92 22.42
CA VAL A 409 6.10 10.84 21.75
C VAL A 409 6.86 11.70 22.76
N LEU A 410 6.18 12.25 23.78
CA LEU A 410 6.81 13.10 24.80
C LEU A 410 7.78 12.33 25.70
N MET A 411 7.55 11.03 25.88
CA MET A 411 8.43 10.15 26.67
C MET A 411 9.60 9.58 25.84
N ASN A 412 9.55 9.67 24.51
CA ASN A 412 10.60 9.17 23.63
C ASN A 412 11.85 10.08 23.68
N ARG A 413 13.03 9.48 23.79
CA ARG A 413 14.31 10.19 23.98
C ARG A 413 14.79 10.91 22.72
N THR A 414 14.46 10.38 21.54
CA THR A 414 14.84 10.99 20.26
C THR A 414 13.82 12.04 19.81
N GLY A 415 12.63 12.04 20.41
CA GLY A 415 11.49 12.84 20.01
C GLY A 415 10.83 12.40 18.70
N MET A 416 11.17 11.21 18.16
CA MET A 416 10.66 10.67 16.89
C MET A 416 10.73 11.66 15.72
N ARG A 417 11.90 12.22 15.42
CA ARG A 417 12.06 13.33 14.46
C ARG A 417 12.31 12.92 13.00
N ASP A 418 12.21 11.64 12.68
CA ASP A 418 12.37 11.14 11.32
C ASP A 418 11.00 10.75 10.72
N PRO A 419 10.36 11.64 9.94
CA PRO A 419 9.08 11.37 9.32
C PRO A 419 9.27 10.80 7.92
N HIS A 420 8.50 9.76 7.60
CA HIS A 420 8.25 9.39 6.21
C HIS A 420 6.74 9.52 5.98
N GLY A 421 6.29 10.75 5.71
CA GLY A 421 4.87 11.11 5.70
C GLY A 421 4.03 10.30 4.72
N MET A 422 4.65 9.83 3.64
CA MET A 422 4.07 8.95 2.63
C MET A 422 3.54 7.61 3.19
N LEU A 423 3.99 7.18 4.37
CA LEU A 423 3.57 5.93 4.99
C LEU A 423 2.41 6.09 5.99
N MET A 424 1.97 7.33 6.22
CA MET A 424 0.87 7.73 7.11
C MET A 424 -0.03 8.83 6.51
N ILE A 425 -0.30 8.76 5.21
CA ILE A 425 -1.06 9.78 4.43
C ILE A 425 -2.38 10.20 5.08
N GLY A 426 -3.13 9.25 5.65
CA GLY A 426 -4.41 9.56 6.30
C GLY A 426 -4.31 10.53 7.49
N MET A 427 -3.11 10.83 7.97
CA MET A 427 -2.84 11.69 9.11
C MET A 427 -1.76 12.76 8.85
N SER A 428 -1.07 12.75 7.71
CA SER A 428 0.10 13.61 7.47
C SER A 428 -0.18 14.93 6.73
N TYR A 429 -1.45 15.36 6.62
CA TYR A 429 -1.81 16.58 5.88
C TYR A 429 -1.16 17.88 6.39
N PHE A 430 -0.75 17.91 7.67
CA PHE A 430 -0.11 19.06 8.32
C PHE A 430 1.35 18.78 8.71
N LEU A 431 1.92 17.68 8.21
CA LEU A 431 3.30 17.32 8.50
C LEU A 431 4.24 18.27 7.74
N ASP A 432 5.18 18.86 8.46
CA ASP A 432 6.30 19.60 7.88
C ASP A 432 7.53 18.70 7.94
N GLU A 433 7.99 18.23 6.78
CA GLU A 433 9.16 17.34 6.68
C GLU A 433 10.49 18.08 6.92
N GLU A 434 10.53 19.40 6.75
CA GLU A 434 11.73 20.22 7.01
C GLU A 434 11.85 20.56 8.50
N ASN A 435 10.73 20.77 9.19
CA ASN A 435 10.69 21.09 10.61
C ASN A 435 9.74 20.16 11.40
N VAL A 436 10.20 18.94 11.60
CA VAL A 436 9.40 17.84 12.13
C VAL A 436 9.03 18.06 13.58
N ARG A 437 7.72 18.21 13.83
CA ARG A 437 7.14 18.39 15.17
C ARG A 437 6.05 17.34 15.43
N PRO A 438 6.42 16.15 15.93
CA PRO A 438 5.50 15.03 16.09
C PRO A 438 4.28 15.33 16.98
N ALA A 439 4.48 16.02 18.10
CA ALA A 439 3.39 16.36 19.01
C ALA A 439 2.39 17.36 18.39
N GLU A 440 2.88 18.38 17.68
CA GLU A 440 2.03 19.34 16.96
C GLU A 440 1.27 18.64 15.82
N THR A 441 1.95 17.75 15.07
CA THR A 441 1.34 16.95 14.01
C THR A 441 0.18 16.09 14.55
N ILE A 442 0.40 15.39 15.67
CA ILE A 442 -0.67 14.60 16.33
C ILE A 442 -1.86 15.49 16.69
N LEU A 443 -1.60 16.63 17.34
CA LEU A 443 -2.65 17.52 17.80
C LEU A 443 -3.47 18.09 16.62
N PHE A 444 -2.80 18.61 15.59
CA PHE A 444 -3.46 19.17 14.42
C PHE A 444 -4.26 18.11 13.65
N SER A 445 -3.71 16.92 13.45
CA SER A 445 -4.43 15.85 12.76
C SER A 445 -5.63 15.33 13.56
N MET A 446 -5.55 15.33 14.90
CA MET A 446 -6.69 15.00 15.75
C MET A 446 -7.79 16.07 15.68
N ILE A 447 -7.44 17.36 15.81
CA ILE A 447 -8.38 18.48 15.70
C ILE A 447 -9.04 18.47 14.31
N PHE A 448 -8.24 18.30 13.26
CA PHE A 448 -8.74 18.21 11.89
C PHE A 448 -9.72 17.04 11.73
N ALA A 449 -9.41 15.86 12.26
CA ALA A 449 -10.31 14.72 12.20
C ALA A 449 -11.64 14.98 12.92
N LEU A 450 -11.62 15.66 14.07
CA LEU A 450 -12.84 16.06 14.79
C LEU A 450 -13.69 17.04 13.95
N LEU A 451 -13.06 18.03 13.32
CA LEU A 451 -13.76 19.01 12.45
C LEU A 451 -14.42 18.33 11.26
N ILE A 452 -13.71 17.45 10.55
CA ILE A 452 -14.29 16.71 9.41
C ILE A 452 -15.41 15.77 9.88
N SER A 453 -15.27 15.15 11.06
CA SER A 453 -16.33 14.31 11.64
C SER A 453 -17.61 15.09 11.91
N CYS A 454 -17.51 16.34 12.37
CA CYS A 454 -18.66 17.24 12.54
C CYS A 454 -19.35 17.53 11.19
N ILE A 455 -18.58 17.77 10.12
CA ILE A 455 -19.12 17.96 8.77
C ILE A 455 -19.83 16.68 8.30
N ILE A 456 -19.24 15.51 8.52
CA ILE A 456 -19.84 14.22 8.17
C ILE A 456 -21.17 14.01 8.92
N ILE A 457 -21.23 14.32 10.23
CA ILE A 457 -22.49 14.25 11.00
C ILE A 457 -23.55 15.18 10.37
N ALA A 458 -23.21 16.44 10.09
CA ALA A 458 -24.14 17.40 9.50
C ALA A 458 -24.65 16.94 8.12
N VAL A 459 -23.74 16.50 7.25
CA VAL A 459 -24.03 15.99 5.91
C VAL A 459 -24.93 14.74 5.97
N THR A 460 -24.61 13.78 6.83
CA THR A 460 -25.38 12.53 6.97
C THR A 460 -26.76 12.77 7.58
N HIS A 461 -26.87 13.66 8.57
CA HIS A 461 -28.15 14.07 9.12
C HIS A 461 -29.03 14.71 8.05
N LYS A 462 -28.48 15.65 7.28
CA LYS A 462 -29.25 16.34 6.23
C LYS A 462 -29.63 15.42 5.07
N PHE A 463 -28.76 14.48 4.72
CA PHE A 463 -29.07 13.42 3.75
C PHE A 463 -30.20 12.53 4.25
N LYS A 464 -30.24 12.18 5.54
CA LYS A 464 -31.31 11.34 6.11
C LYS A 464 -32.69 12.01 6.01
N GLU A 465 -32.75 13.33 6.22
CA GLU A 465 -33.98 14.12 6.08
C GLU A 465 -34.44 14.23 4.62
N ASN A 466 -33.54 14.64 3.72
CA ASN A 466 -33.91 15.09 2.38
C ASN A 466 -33.62 14.08 1.27
N ARG A 467 -32.87 13.01 1.56
CA ARG A 467 -32.37 11.99 0.61
C ARG A 467 -31.63 12.55 -0.62
N ASN A 468 -31.13 13.78 -0.52
CA ASN A 468 -30.47 14.45 -1.63
C ASN A 468 -29.02 13.97 -1.79
N ILE A 469 -28.76 13.20 -2.86
CA ILE A 469 -27.44 12.61 -3.14
C ILE A 469 -26.35 13.68 -3.29
N ALA A 470 -26.68 14.87 -3.80
CA ALA A 470 -25.70 15.96 -3.94
C ALA A 470 -25.07 16.35 -2.60
N ILE A 471 -25.82 16.20 -1.49
CA ILE A 471 -25.32 16.45 -0.13
C ILE A 471 -24.23 15.43 0.25
N MET A 472 -24.41 14.16 -0.13
CA MET A 472 -23.41 13.11 0.12
C MET A 472 -22.14 13.27 -0.73
N LEU A 473 -22.22 13.95 -1.89
CA LEU A 473 -21.05 14.24 -2.72
C LEU A 473 -20.08 15.22 -2.03
N VAL A 474 -20.51 15.97 -1.02
CA VAL A 474 -19.62 16.84 -0.23
C VAL A 474 -18.48 16.05 0.42
N ILE A 475 -18.75 14.84 0.93
CA ILE A 475 -17.71 13.97 1.51
C ILE A 475 -16.70 13.56 0.44
N MET A 476 -17.16 13.25 -0.78
CA MET A 476 -16.27 12.91 -1.89
C MET A 476 -15.41 14.10 -2.31
N ILE A 477 -15.97 15.32 -2.33
CA ILE A 477 -15.22 16.54 -2.65
C ILE A 477 -14.10 16.77 -1.62
N ILE A 478 -14.39 16.58 -0.32
CA ILE A 478 -13.37 16.65 0.73
C ILE A 478 -12.26 15.63 0.47
N PHE A 479 -12.62 14.39 0.14
CA PHE A 479 -11.65 13.33 -0.14
C PHE A 479 -10.80 13.63 -1.38
N VAL A 480 -11.40 14.15 -2.45
CA VAL A 480 -10.69 14.62 -3.65
C VAL A 480 -9.71 15.75 -3.30
N GLY A 481 -10.14 16.73 -2.50
CA GLY A 481 -9.28 17.84 -2.05
C GLY A 481 -8.09 17.35 -1.21
N LEU A 482 -8.32 16.44 -0.27
CA LEU A 482 -7.27 15.83 0.54
C LEU A 482 -6.31 14.97 -0.29
N SER A 483 -6.83 14.29 -1.31
CA SER A 483 -6.01 13.50 -2.23
C SER A 483 -5.09 14.41 -3.03
N PHE A 484 -5.63 15.51 -3.56
CA PHE A 484 -4.86 16.51 -4.29
C PHE A 484 -3.75 17.10 -3.43
N HIS A 485 -4.08 17.52 -2.19
CA HIS A 485 -3.11 18.04 -1.23
C HIS A 485 -1.98 17.03 -0.95
N ALA A 486 -2.34 15.77 -0.68
CA ALA A 486 -1.35 14.72 -0.40
C ALA A 486 -0.42 14.46 -1.60
N CYS A 487 -0.96 14.38 -2.83
CA CYS A 487 -0.15 14.15 -4.02
C CYS A 487 0.77 15.35 -4.33
N ASP A 488 0.27 16.58 -4.18
CA ASP A 488 1.08 17.78 -4.42
C ASP A 488 2.23 17.88 -3.42
N HIS A 489 1.95 17.62 -2.14
CA HIS A 489 2.92 17.73 -1.07
C HIS A 489 4.01 16.65 -1.13
N PHE A 490 3.64 15.37 -1.33
CA PHE A 490 4.60 14.26 -1.23
C PHE A 490 5.10 13.70 -2.56
N ILE A 491 4.36 13.86 -3.67
CA ILE A 491 4.78 13.30 -4.98
C ILE A 491 5.32 14.42 -5.85
N TYR A 492 4.49 15.40 -6.20
CA TYR A 492 4.82 16.33 -7.29
C TYR A 492 5.98 17.26 -6.95
N ARG A 493 6.16 17.64 -5.68
CA ARG A 493 7.28 18.49 -5.23
C ARG A 493 8.66 17.86 -5.50
N GLY A 494 8.78 16.53 -5.37
CA GLY A 494 10.05 15.82 -5.58
C GLY A 494 10.40 15.57 -7.06
N GLN A 495 9.42 15.65 -7.96
CA GLN A 495 9.60 15.22 -9.35
C GLN A 495 10.56 16.10 -10.17
N SER A 496 10.86 17.34 -9.73
CA SER A 496 11.88 18.17 -10.38
C SER A 496 13.29 17.60 -10.22
N TYR A 497 13.61 17.01 -9.06
CA TYR A 497 14.90 16.37 -8.84
C TYR A 497 14.99 15.04 -9.60
N ILE A 498 13.90 14.27 -9.61
CA ILE A 498 13.79 13.04 -10.41
C ILE A 498 14.00 13.32 -11.91
N TYR A 499 13.47 14.44 -12.41
CA TYR A 499 13.76 14.86 -13.78
C TYR A 499 15.26 15.11 -14.00
N GLY A 500 15.95 15.71 -13.03
CA GLY A 500 17.40 15.87 -13.05
C GLY A 500 18.15 14.53 -13.11
N ASP A 501 17.70 13.52 -12.36
CA ASP A 501 18.27 12.16 -12.41
C ASP A 501 18.10 11.52 -13.79
N LEU A 502 16.98 11.78 -14.47
CA LEU A 502 16.79 11.33 -15.86
C LEU A 502 17.77 12.01 -16.83
N GLN A 503 18.18 13.25 -16.57
CA GLN A 503 19.18 13.92 -17.39
C GLN A 503 20.59 13.36 -17.14
N VAL A 504 20.87 12.87 -15.93
CA VAL A 504 22.11 12.12 -15.66
C VAL A 504 22.16 10.86 -16.51
N ALA A 505 21.06 10.11 -16.60
CA ALA A 505 20.95 8.98 -17.52
C ALA A 505 21.11 9.38 -19.00
N ASP A 506 20.45 10.46 -19.45
CA ASP A 506 20.63 10.97 -20.83
C ASP A 506 22.10 11.31 -21.11
N LYS A 507 22.79 11.91 -20.14
CA LYS A 507 24.21 12.25 -20.27
C LYS A 507 25.08 11.00 -20.40
N ILE A 508 24.77 9.93 -19.70
CA ILE A 508 25.49 8.65 -19.81
C ILE A 508 25.25 8.04 -21.20
N ASP A 509 24.01 8.04 -21.70
CA ASP A 509 23.70 7.59 -23.05
C ASP A 509 24.42 8.43 -24.12
N ASP A 510 24.48 9.76 -23.95
CA ASP A 510 25.23 10.65 -24.83
C ASP A 510 26.73 10.31 -24.83
N LEU A 511 27.32 10.05 -23.66
CA LEU A 511 28.71 9.62 -23.55
C LEU A 511 28.94 8.29 -24.28
N ARG A 512 28.05 7.30 -24.09
CA ARG A 512 28.10 6.02 -24.82
C ARG A 512 28.07 6.23 -26.33
N ASN A 513 27.18 7.09 -26.82
CA ASN A 513 27.08 7.44 -28.24
C ASN A 513 28.34 8.15 -28.78
N SER A 514 29.05 8.91 -27.94
CA SER A 514 30.36 9.51 -28.25
C SER A 514 31.53 8.52 -28.18
N GLY A 515 31.28 7.22 -27.93
CA GLY A 515 32.29 6.17 -27.92
C GLY A 515 32.95 5.89 -26.56
N TYR A 516 32.35 6.37 -25.47
CA TYR A 516 32.81 6.09 -24.11
C TYR A 516 32.54 4.62 -23.73
N ASN A 517 33.58 3.85 -23.43
CA ASN A 517 33.48 2.39 -23.17
C ASN A 517 33.81 1.98 -21.73
N GLY A 518 34.14 2.91 -20.82
CA GLY A 518 34.38 2.57 -19.42
C GLY A 518 33.10 2.30 -18.64
N ASN A 519 33.21 1.68 -17.47
CA ASN A 519 32.05 1.23 -16.70
C ASN A 519 31.29 2.43 -16.13
N VAL A 520 29.98 2.26 -15.88
CA VAL A 520 29.22 3.18 -15.04
C VAL A 520 29.32 2.69 -13.61
N VAL A 521 29.89 3.51 -12.72
CA VAL A 521 30.15 3.14 -11.33
C VAL A 521 29.45 4.15 -10.41
N HIS A 522 28.56 3.68 -9.56
CA HIS A 522 27.97 4.48 -8.50
C HIS A 522 28.73 4.23 -7.19
N LEU A 523 29.30 5.27 -6.60
CA LEU A 523 29.85 5.20 -5.25
C LEU A 523 28.72 5.51 -4.27
N TYR A 524 28.26 4.49 -3.56
CA TYR A 524 27.16 4.61 -2.61
C TYR A 524 27.71 4.91 -1.21
N GLU A 525 27.54 6.15 -0.77
CA GLU A 525 27.95 6.67 0.56
C GLU A 525 26.87 6.47 1.64
N GLY A 526 25.85 5.64 1.37
CA GLY A 526 24.65 5.53 2.19
C GLY A 526 23.61 6.60 1.87
N GLY A 527 22.39 6.44 2.37
CA GLY A 527 21.30 7.39 2.16
C GLY A 527 20.11 6.79 1.42
N ILE A 528 19.46 7.59 0.58
CA ILE A 528 18.30 7.18 -0.23
C ILE A 528 18.77 6.70 -1.60
N GLU A 529 18.17 5.62 -2.10
CA GLU A 529 18.58 4.93 -3.32
C GLU A 529 18.10 5.61 -4.61
N TYR A 530 18.41 6.91 -4.81
CA TYR A 530 18.00 7.66 -6.00
C TYR A 530 18.52 7.06 -7.32
N ILE A 531 19.58 6.22 -7.25
CA ILE A 531 20.22 5.57 -8.39
C ILE A 531 19.25 4.63 -9.13
N ASP A 532 18.19 4.18 -8.45
CA ASP A 532 17.09 3.41 -9.00
C ASP A 532 16.49 4.07 -10.26
N THR A 533 16.31 5.40 -10.24
CA THR A 533 15.75 6.16 -11.38
C THR A 533 16.68 6.10 -12.59
N VAL A 534 17.98 6.28 -12.34
CA VAL A 534 19.02 6.26 -13.39
C VAL A 534 19.11 4.85 -14.00
N GLN A 535 19.16 3.81 -13.17
CA GLN A 535 19.20 2.42 -13.63
C GLN A 535 17.96 2.02 -14.42
N PHE A 536 16.78 2.50 -14.01
CA PHE A 536 15.53 2.21 -14.70
C PHE A 536 15.48 2.81 -16.11
N LYS A 537 16.04 4.02 -16.29
CA LYS A 537 16.20 4.64 -17.62
C LYS A 537 17.27 3.92 -18.44
N LEU A 538 18.43 3.64 -17.84
CA LEU A 538 19.54 2.90 -18.46
C LEU A 538 19.33 1.39 -18.40
N ARG A 539 18.16 0.90 -18.84
CA ARG A 539 17.76 -0.50 -18.64
C ARG A 539 18.71 -1.56 -19.25
N ASN A 540 19.48 -1.18 -20.26
CA ASN A 540 20.44 -2.06 -20.93
C ASN A 540 21.86 -1.93 -20.37
N GLU A 541 22.12 -0.90 -19.57
CA GLU A 541 23.41 -0.63 -18.96
C GLU A 541 23.47 -1.31 -17.59
N LYS A 542 24.62 -1.91 -17.28
CA LYS A 542 24.90 -2.35 -15.92
C LYS A 542 25.56 -1.19 -15.17
N ILE A 543 24.93 -0.72 -14.11
CA ILE A 543 25.57 0.19 -13.14
C ILE A 543 26.21 -0.66 -12.05
N SER A 544 27.53 -0.55 -11.91
CA SER A 544 28.27 -1.17 -10.81
C SER A 544 28.14 -0.32 -9.56
N VAL A 545 27.97 -0.94 -8.39
CA VAL A 545 27.81 -0.23 -7.11
C VAL A 545 28.99 -0.53 -6.20
N GLU A 546 29.73 0.51 -5.82
CA GLU A 546 30.82 0.44 -4.86
C GLU A 546 30.38 1.10 -3.55
N TYR A 547 30.42 0.36 -2.44
CA TYR A 547 30.01 0.87 -1.14
C TYR A 547 31.16 1.64 -0.49
N VAL A 548 30.91 2.90 -0.14
CA VAL A 548 31.87 3.75 0.56
C VAL A 548 31.48 3.77 2.04
N GLU A 549 32.27 3.11 2.90
CA GLU A 549 31.98 3.12 4.34
C GLU A 549 32.25 4.50 4.92
N ASP A 550 31.32 4.95 5.77
CA ASP A 550 31.36 6.24 6.45
C ASP A 550 32.64 6.33 7.33
N GLY A 551 33.60 7.17 6.91
CA GLY A 551 34.89 7.34 7.58
C GLY A 551 36.05 6.50 7.05
N SER A 552 35.85 5.67 6.03
CA SER A 552 36.92 5.05 5.26
C SER A 552 37.26 5.88 4.02
N SER A 553 38.54 6.07 3.71
CA SER A 553 38.94 6.62 2.41
C SER A 553 38.78 5.51 1.37
N PHE A 554 37.65 5.49 0.67
CA PHE A 554 37.53 4.67 -0.54
C PHE A 554 38.72 4.99 -1.46
N ASP A 555 39.43 3.95 -1.90
CA ASP A 555 40.61 4.15 -2.75
C ASP A 555 40.17 4.55 -4.16
N ILE A 556 40.05 5.86 -4.38
CA ILE A 556 39.71 6.43 -5.69
C ILE A 556 40.72 5.99 -6.76
N GLU A 557 41.95 5.58 -6.40
CA GLU A 557 42.90 5.04 -7.37
C GLU A 557 42.48 3.71 -7.97
N ALA A 558 41.63 2.94 -7.30
CA ALA A 558 41.05 1.71 -7.83
C ALA A 558 40.12 1.94 -9.04
N LEU A 559 39.54 3.14 -9.17
CA LEU A 559 38.66 3.48 -10.31
C LEU A 559 39.46 3.65 -11.60
N SER A 560 38.94 3.19 -12.72
CA SER A 560 39.59 3.40 -14.02
C SER A 560 39.43 4.84 -14.47
N SER A 561 40.48 5.43 -15.07
CA SER A 561 40.40 6.76 -15.68
C SER A 561 39.34 6.90 -16.79
N ASN A 562 38.87 5.77 -17.34
CA ASN A 562 37.82 5.73 -18.35
C ASN A 562 36.41 5.52 -17.77
N ASP A 563 36.27 5.27 -16.47
CA ASP A 563 34.94 5.06 -15.87
C ASP A 563 34.12 6.35 -15.84
N ILE A 564 32.81 6.18 -15.82
CA ILE A 564 31.82 7.22 -15.56
C ILE A 564 31.36 7.02 -14.13
N VAL A 565 31.70 7.96 -13.25
CA VAL A 565 31.49 7.81 -11.81
C VAL A 565 30.34 8.70 -11.35
N LEU A 566 29.38 8.12 -10.62
CA LEU A 566 28.25 8.82 -10.03
C LEU A 566 28.38 8.82 -8.51
N VAL A 567 28.22 10.00 -7.92
CA VAL A 567 28.14 10.19 -6.46
C VAL A 567 26.95 11.08 -6.11
N ASP A 568 26.49 11.03 -4.86
CA ASP A 568 25.44 11.93 -4.37
C ASP A 568 25.90 13.40 -4.49
N PHE A 569 24.96 14.32 -4.76
CA PHE A 569 25.27 15.75 -4.87
C PHE A 569 25.82 16.38 -3.58
N ASN A 570 25.75 15.72 -2.43
CA ASN A 570 26.41 16.13 -1.19
C ASN A 570 27.63 15.26 -0.83
N SER A 571 28.12 14.47 -1.77
CA SER A 571 29.28 13.59 -1.60
C SER A 571 30.48 14.33 -1.02
N LYS A 572 31.20 13.68 -0.10
CA LYS A 572 32.48 14.20 0.42
C LYS A 572 33.65 13.91 -0.52
N LEU A 573 33.43 13.06 -1.54
CA LEU A 573 34.46 12.62 -2.49
C LEU A 573 34.66 13.60 -3.66
N LYS A 574 33.85 14.65 -3.77
CA LYS A 574 33.88 15.60 -4.90
C LYS A 574 35.27 16.18 -5.18
N ASP A 575 35.99 16.56 -4.13
CA ASP A 575 37.33 17.17 -4.24
C ASP A 575 38.37 16.17 -4.75
N GLU A 576 38.29 14.91 -4.34
CA GLU A 576 39.23 13.87 -4.76
C GLU A 576 38.92 13.38 -6.18
N LEU A 577 37.64 13.20 -6.51
CA LEU A 577 37.19 12.86 -7.86
C LEU A 577 37.57 13.94 -8.88
N SER A 578 37.47 15.22 -8.51
CA SER A 578 37.87 16.35 -9.36
C SER A 578 39.37 16.38 -9.68
N LYS A 579 40.22 15.71 -8.88
CA LYS A 579 41.66 15.57 -9.18
C LYS A 579 41.91 14.50 -10.24
N LYS A 580 41.06 13.47 -10.32
CA LYS A 580 41.21 12.32 -11.22
C LYS A 580 40.45 12.48 -12.54
N TYR A 581 39.28 13.13 -12.51
CA TYR A 581 38.40 13.32 -13.66
C TYR A 581 38.34 14.78 -14.07
N LYS A 582 38.53 15.04 -15.37
CA LYS A 582 38.62 16.40 -15.93
C LYS A 582 37.27 17.09 -16.14
N LYS A 583 36.19 16.32 -16.23
CA LYS A 583 34.83 16.82 -16.43
C LYS A 583 33.96 16.36 -15.27
N ASN A 584 33.14 17.28 -14.79
CA ASN A 584 32.06 17.01 -13.86
C ASN A 584 30.79 17.69 -14.36
N TRP A 585 29.65 17.21 -13.89
CA TRP A 585 28.35 17.85 -14.09
C TRP A 585 27.40 17.43 -12.96
N GLU A 586 26.67 18.38 -12.40
CA GLU A 586 25.68 18.15 -11.34
C GLU A 586 24.28 18.25 -11.94
N SER A 587 23.43 17.26 -11.64
CA SER A 587 22.01 17.28 -12.02
C SER A 587 21.20 16.35 -11.13
N GLY A 588 20.02 16.80 -10.69
CA GLY A 588 19.16 16.03 -9.80
C GLY A 588 19.83 15.76 -8.47
N HIS A 589 19.94 14.49 -8.09
CA HIS A 589 20.59 14.03 -6.87
C HIS A 589 22.06 13.62 -7.07
N PHE A 590 22.62 13.78 -8.27
CA PHE A 590 23.94 13.23 -8.61
C PHE A 590 24.91 14.25 -9.19
N ASP A 591 26.19 14.00 -8.89
CA ASP A 591 27.32 14.48 -9.68
C ASP A 591 27.87 13.34 -10.52
N ILE A 592 28.11 13.62 -11.81
CA ILE A 592 28.77 12.70 -12.74
C ILE A 592 30.20 13.18 -13.03
N TYR A 593 31.17 12.27 -12.90
CA TYR A 593 32.59 12.50 -13.17
C TYR A 593 33.09 11.59 -14.29
N TYR A 594 33.81 12.18 -15.26
CA TYR A 594 34.35 11.45 -16.41
C TYR A 594 35.52 12.21 -17.05
N ASN A 595 36.27 11.54 -17.93
CA ASN A 595 37.32 12.14 -18.75
C ASN A 595 36.84 12.31 -20.21
N MET A 596 37.64 12.91 -21.10
CA MET A 596 37.28 12.97 -22.53
C MET A 596 37.81 11.72 -23.24
N VAL A 597 37.11 11.25 -24.28
CA VAL A 597 37.63 10.16 -25.15
C VAL A 597 38.90 10.66 -25.82
N LYS A 598 39.95 9.83 -25.89
CA LYS A 598 41.18 10.16 -26.64
C LYS A 598 40.83 10.43 -28.11
N GLY A 599 40.75 11.70 -28.51
CA GLY A 599 40.44 12.11 -29.88
C GLY A 599 39.64 13.41 -30.00
N GLU A 600 38.99 13.86 -28.92
CA GLU A 600 38.33 15.17 -28.86
C GLU A 600 39.31 16.21 -28.28
N MET A 601 40.04 16.91 -29.17
CA MET A 601 40.76 18.14 -28.86
C MET A 601 40.00 19.35 -29.40
#